data_AF-A0A2U1FA65-F1
#
_entry.id   AF-A0A2U1FA65-F1
#
_cell.length_a   1.000
_cell.length_b   1.000
_cell.length_c   1.000
_cell.angle_alpha   90.00
_cell.angle_beta   90.00
_cell.angle_gamma   90.00
#
_symmetry.space_group_name_H-M   'P 1'
#
loop_
_entity.id
_entity.type
_entity.pdbx_description
1 polymer ?
#
loop_
_entity_poly.entity_id
_entity_poly.type
_entity_poly.pdbx_seq_one_letter_code
_entity_poly.pdbx_strand_id
1 'polypeptide(L)'
;MDACWEYATLEISAVGLDDGDAAAGERGDSAEWQIYAIGPSGELILEEYRPYRVAWARVYAEQLNRLGKQGWEVVAFAGPQNALVPSAPGLGVGTAPHVVETRFVLRRPAG
;
A
#
# COMPACT_ATOMS: atom_id res chain seq x y z
N MET A 1 -33.01 6.75 -11.64
CA MET A 1 -32.27 7.40 -10.53
C MET A 1 -30.83 7.07 -10.78
N ASP A 2 -30.00 8.07 -11.07
CA ASP A 2 -28.56 7.84 -11.12
C ASP A 2 -28.14 7.42 -9.72
N ALA A 3 -27.48 6.26 -9.60
CA ALA A 3 -26.92 5.84 -8.34
C ALA A 3 -25.90 6.90 -7.91
N CYS A 4 -26.13 7.56 -6.78
CA CYS A 4 -25.13 8.41 -6.17
C CYS A 4 -24.03 7.49 -5.64
N TRP A 5 -22.78 7.75 -6.04
CA TRP A 5 -21.61 6.97 -5.64
C TRP A 5 -20.76 7.80 -4.69
N GLU A 6 -20.23 7.15 -3.66
CA GLU A 6 -19.17 7.73 -2.84
C GLU A 6 -17.83 7.04 -3.11
N TYR A 7 -16.75 7.79 -2.95
CA TYR A 7 -15.40 7.39 -3.33
C TYR A 7 -14.45 7.43 -2.14
N ALA A 8 -13.52 6.48 -2.09
CA ALA A 8 -12.45 6.44 -1.11
C ALA A 8 -11.11 6.15 -1.81
N THR A 9 -10.02 6.53 -1.15
CA THR A 9 -8.67 6.18 -1.60
C THR A 9 -8.06 5.23 -0.58
N LEU A 10 -7.65 4.05 -1.02
CA LEU A 10 -6.81 3.14 -0.24
C LEU A 10 -5.37 3.34 -0.67
N GLU A 11 -4.49 3.66 0.28
CA GLU A 11 -3.05 3.68 0.10
C GLU A 11 -2.41 2.57 0.91
N ILE A 12 -1.52 1.82 0.26
CA ILE A 12 -0.69 0.80 0.89
C ILE A 12 0.76 1.14 0.60
N SER A 13 1.47 1.49 1.65
CA SER A 13 2.86 1.92 1.60
C SER A 13 3.71 0.93 2.37
N ALA A 14 4.84 0.52 1.79
CA ALA A 14 5.78 -0.37 2.44
C ALA A 14 7.16 0.26 2.46
N VAL A 15 7.85 0.12 3.59
CA VAL A 15 9.27 0.45 3.71
C VAL A 15 10.04 -0.85 3.57
N GLY A 16 10.70 -1.03 2.43
CA GLY A 16 11.63 -2.12 2.21
C GLY A 16 12.92 -1.87 2.99
N LEU A 17 13.24 -2.78 3.90
CA LEU A 17 14.54 -2.83 4.59
C LEU A 17 15.37 -3.90 3.88
N ASP A 18 16.46 -3.50 3.22
CA ASP A 18 17.36 -4.48 2.61
C ASP A 18 18.18 -5.13 3.73
N ASP A 19 18.00 -6.44 3.93
CA ASP A 19 18.94 -7.21 4.72
C ASP A 19 20.22 -7.28 3.91
N GLY A 20 21.35 -6.82 4.47
CA GLY A 20 22.64 -6.70 3.76
C GLY A 20 23.29 -8.01 3.27
N ASP A 21 22.50 -9.04 2.99
CA ASP A 21 22.92 -10.34 2.46
C ASP A 21 22.12 -10.66 1.18
N ALA A 22 22.23 -9.78 0.19
CA ALA A 22 21.70 -9.99 -1.16
C ALA A 22 22.54 -11.03 -1.92
N ALA A 23 22.52 -12.28 -1.45
CA ALA A 23 22.89 -13.44 -2.26
C ALA A 23 21.78 -13.67 -3.30
N ALA A 24 21.97 -13.08 -4.48
CA ALA A 24 21.37 -13.43 -5.78
C ALA A 24 20.08 -14.29 -5.76
N GLY A 25 18.91 -13.65 -5.74
CA GLY A 25 17.67 -14.31 -6.18
C GLY A 25 16.38 -13.76 -5.61
N GLU A 26 16.39 -13.25 -4.38
CA GLU A 26 15.18 -12.81 -3.67
C GLU A 26 15.36 -11.36 -3.22
N ARG A 27 15.03 -10.41 -4.10
CA ARG A 27 14.86 -9.01 -3.68
C ARG A 27 13.64 -8.92 -2.76
N GLY A 28 13.88 -9.08 -1.46
CA GLY A 28 13.16 -8.43 -0.36
C GLY A 28 11.65 -8.67 -0.30
N ASP A 29 11.24 -9.88 0.08
CA ASP A 29 9.88 -10.14 0.63
C ASP A 29 9.71 -9.57 2.07
N SER A 30 10.64 -8.74 2.52
CA SER A 30 10.70 -8.13 3.86
C SER A 30 10.50 -6.62 3.82
N ALA A 31 9.26 -6.17 4.05
CA ALA A 31 8.93 -4.77 4.25
C ALA A 31 8.11 -4.57 5.54
N GLU A 32 8.30 -3.42 6.19
CA GLU A 32 7.37 -2.90 7.18
C GLU A 32 6.24 -2.18 6.46
N TRP A 33 4.99 -2.40 6.88
CA TRP A 33 3.81 -1.95 6.13
C TRP A 33 3.02 -0.89 6.88
N GLN A 34 2.69 0.19 6.18
CA GLN A 34 1.69 1.17 6.58
C GLN A 34 0.53 1.12 5.58
N ILE A 35 -0.67 0.87 6.08
CA ILE A 35 -1.87 0.70 5.28
C ILE A 35 -2.89 1.70 5.79
N TYR A 36 -3.51 2.48 4.91
CA TYR A 36 -4.61 3.34 5.30
C TYR A 36 -5.59 3.60 4.16
N ALA A 37 -6.85 3.83 4.51
CA ALA A 37 -7.86 4.25 3.55
C ALA A 37 -8.58 5.50 4.03
N ILE A 38 -8.67 6.50 3.16
CA ILE A 38 -9.36 7.77 3.40
C ILE A 38 -10.66 7.79 2.63
N GLY A 39 -11.73 8.08 3.35
CA GLY A 39 -13.10 8.15 2.85
C GLY A 39 -13.47 9.46 2.16
N PRO A 40 -14.72 9.53 1.66
CA PRO A 40 -15.22 10.65 0.88
C PRO A 40 -15.23 11.99 1.63
N SER A 41 -15.34 11.98 2.96
CA SER A 41 -15.33 13.19 3.80
C SER A 41 -13.95 13.46 4.40
N GLY A 42 -12.90 12.75 3.96
CA GLY A 42 -11.56 12.82 4.54
C GLY A 42 -11.41 12.01 5.82
N GLU A 43 -12.38 11.18 6.18
CA GLU A 43 -12.33 10.32 7.36
C GLU A 43 -11.42 9.10 7.14
N LEU A 44 -10.77 8.64 8.19
CA LEU A 44 -9.98 7.42 8.17
C LEU A 44 -10.91 6.19 8.27
N ILE A 45 -11.03 5.43 7.18
CA ILE A 45 -11.85 4.21 7.09
C ILE A 45 -11.07 2.97 7.54
N LEU A 46 -9.76 2.98 7.31
CA LEU A 46 -8.84 1.91 7.62
C LEU A 46 -7.50 2.50 8.00
N GLU A 47 -6.88 1.97 9.05
CA GLU A 47 -5.48 2.17 9.37
C GLU A 47 -4.93 0.88 9.97
N GLU A 48 -3.80 0.44 9.45
CA GLU A 48 -3.12 -0.76 9.93
C GLU A 48 -1.61 -0.62 9.71
N TYR A 49 -0.86 -0.83 10.79
CA TYR A 49 0.60 -0.92 10.76
C TYR A 49 1.03 -2.38 11.00
N ARG A 50 1.91 -2.90 10.15
CA ARG A 50 2.49 -4.25 10.33
C ARG A 50 4.02 -4.18 10.36
N PRO A 51 4.63 -4.42 11.54
CA PRO A 51 6.08 -4.37 11.70
C PRO A 51 6.78 -5.68 11.27
N TYR A 52 6.05 -6.68 10.76
CA TYR A 52 6.60 -7.98 10.41
C TYR A 52 6.46 -8.29 8.91
N ARG A 53 7.38 -9.14 8.43
CA ARG A 53 7.53 -9.50 7.02
C ARG A 53 6.30 -10.27 6.52
N VAL A 54 5.57 -9.68 5.58
CA VAL A 54 4.45 -10.30 4.87
C VAL A 54 4.58 -10.01 3.39
N ALA A 55 4.35 -11.02 2.55
CA ALA A 55 4.37 -10.87 1.11
C ALA A 55 3.35 -9.84 0.61
N TRP A 56 3.75 -9.04 -0.37
CA TRP A 56 2.99 -7.96 -1.01
C TRP A 56 1.58 -8.39 -1.42
N ALA A 57 1.49 -9.50 -2.16
CA ALA A 57 0.23 -10.03 -2.67
C ALA A 57 -0.76 -10.37 -1.55
N ARG A 58 -0.26 -10.82 -0.39
CA ARG A 58 -1.10 -11.18 0.75
C ARG A 58 -1.67 -9.93 1.41
N VAL A 59 -0.85 -8.89 1.61
CA VAL A 59 -1.34 -7.61 2.16
C VAL A 59 -2.42 -7.02 1.27
N TYR A 60 -2.19 -6.97 -0.04
CA TYR A 60 -3.20 -6.46 -0.99
C TYR A 60 -4.50 -7.26 -0.95
N ALA A 61 -4.40 -8.60 -1.03
CA ALA A 61 -5.58 -9.46 -1.01
C ALA A 61 -6.40 -9.31 0.29
N GLU A 62 -5.73 -9.22 1.45
CA GLU A 62 -6.39 -9.06 2.74
C GLU A 62 -7.16 -7.73 2.82
N GLN A 63 -6.52 -6.63 2.43
CA GLN A 63 -7.15 -5.30 2.53
C GLN A 63 -8.27 -5.10 1.52
N LEU A 64 -8.09 -5.56 0.28
CA LEU A 64 -9.14 -5.50 -0.74
C LEU A 64 -10.35 -6.39 -0.36
N ASN A 65 -10.11 -7.57 0.21
CA ASN A 65 -11.20 -8.42 0.70
C ASN A 65 -11.93 -7.78 1.89
N ARG A 66 -11.20 -7.16 2.83
CA ARG A 66 -11.78 -6.46 3.98
C ARG A 66 -12.71 -5.32 3.52
N LEU A 67 -12.28 -4.52 2.56
CA LEU A 67 -13.07 -3.40 2.02
C LEU A 67 -14.22 -3.88 1.12
N GLY A 68 -14.01 -4.95 0.35
CA GLY A 68 -15.07 -5.60 -0.42
C GLY A 68 -16.23 -6.10 0.46
N LYS A 69 -15.93 -6.67 1.63
CA LYS A 69 -16.96 -7.05 2.62
C LYS A 69 -17.74 -5.86 3.19
N GLN A 70 -17.21 -4.64 3.07
CA GLN A 70 -17.88 -3.39 3.45
C GLN A 70 -18.58 -2.71 2.27
N GLY A 71 -18.67 -3.39 1.12
CA GLY A 71 -19.34 -2.89 -0.08
C GLY A 71 -18.48 -2.01 -0.99
N TRP A 72 -17.17 -1.87 -0.72
CA TRP A 72 -16.27 -1.11 -1.58
C TRP A 72 -15.81 -1.91 -2.80
N GLU A 73 -15.87 -1.28 -3.97
CA GLU A 73 -15.42 -1.81 -5.25
C GLU A 73 -14.19 -1.04 -5.76
N VAL A 74 -13.18 -1.74 -6.27
CA VAL A 74 -12.03 -1.11 -6.92
C VAL A 74 -12.42 -0.63 -8.32
N VAL A 75 -12.15 0.64 -8.63
CA VAL A 75 -12.42 1.23 -9.96
C VAL A 75 -11.18 1.75 -10.67
N ALA A 76 -10.12 2.06 -9.92
CA ALA A 76 -8.84 2.40 -10.51
C ALA A 76 -7.69 1.93 -9.62
N PHE A 77 -6.57 1.65 -10.28
CA PHE A 77 -5.32 1.21 -9.67
C PHE A 77 -4.19 2.07 -10.22
N ALA A 78 -3.51 2.78 -9.32
CA ALA A 78 -2.20 3.34 -9.58
C ALA A 78 -1.19 2.36 -8.99
N GLY A 79 -0.50 1.65 -9.88
CA GLY A 79 0.42 0.58 -9.50
C GLY A 79 1.58 1.05 -8.64
N PRO A 80 2.35 0.10 -8.07
CA PRO A 80 3.42 0.38 -7.13
C PRO A 80 4.36 1.43 -7.72
N GLN A 81 4.35 2.62 -7.13
CA GLN A 81 5.29 3.67 -7.43
C GLN A 81 6.46 3.47 -6.48
N ASN A 82 7.61 3.11 -7.04
CA ASN A 82 8.86 3.12 -6.29
C ASN A 82 9.21 4.59 -6.06
N ALA A 83 9.00 5.10 -4.85
CA ALA A 83 9.54 6.38 -4.46
C ALA A 83 11.03 6.20 -4.17
N LEU A 84 11.87 6.69 -5.09
CA LEU A 84 13.32 6.76 -4.88
C LEU A 84 13.60 7.70 -3.71
N VAL A 85 14.04 7.15 -2.58
CA VAL A 85 14.47 7.95 -1.43
C VAL A 85 15.85 8.55 -1.76
N PRO A 86 16.11 9.83 -1.42
CA PRO A 86 17.41 10.45 -1.64
C PRO A 86 18.50 9.62 -0.95
N SER A 87 19.51 9.21 -1.72
CA SER A 87 20.72 8.59 -1.18
C SER A 87 21.34 9.53 -0.15
N ALA A 88 21.25 9.19 1.14
CA ALA A 88 21.98 9.90 2.17
C ALA A 88 23.49 9.76 1.88
N PRO A 89 24.30 10.83 2.01
CA PRO A 89 25.74 10.75 1.77
C PRO A 89 26.36 9.67 2.67
N GLY A 90 26.96 8.64 2.07
CA GLY A 90 27.60 7.52 2.78
C GLY A 90 26.87 6.18 2.71
N LEU A 91 25.66 6.14 2.15
CA LEU A 91 24.99 4.87 1.82
C LEU A 91 25.38 4.44 0.40
N GLY A 92 25.89 3.21 0.27
CA GLY A 92 26.24 2.64 -1.02
C GLY A 92 25.02 2.53 -1.94
N VAL A 93 25.25 2.45 -3.25
CA VAL A 93 24.19 2.13 -4.22
C VAL A 93 23.57 0.79 -3.81
N GLY A 94 22.32 0.82 -3.32
CA GLY A 94 21.59 -0.38 -2.87
C GLY A 94 21.31 -0.49 -1.37
N THR A 95 21.84 0.38 -0.50
CA THR A 95 21.64 0.26 0.97
C THR A 95 20.65 1.27 1.55
N ALA A 96 19.84 1.92 0.71
CA ALA A 96 18.87 2.91 1.16
C ALA A 96 17.49 2.26 1.35
N PRO A 97 16.75 2.59 2.44
CA PRO A 97 15.36 2.18 2.57
C PRO A 97 14.59 2.72 1.37
N HIS A 98 13.74 1.88 0.76
CA HIS A 98 12.89 2.28 -0.34
C HIS A 98 11.43 2.24 0.10
N VAL A 99 10.66 3.24 -0.32
CA VAL A 99 9.22 3.26 -0.09
C VAL A 99 8.55 2.88 -1.39
N VAL A 100 7.65 1.91 -1.31
CA VAL A 100 6.81 1.54 -2.44
C VAL A 100 5.37 1.81 -2.03
N GLU A 101 4.72 2.67 -2.80
CA GLU A 101 3.36 3.13 -2.56
C GLU A 101 2.44 2.60 -3.65
N THR A 102 1.31 2.04 -3.24
CA THR A 102 0.27 1.59 -4.16
C THR A 102 -1.04 2.25 -3.76
N ARG A 103 -1.76 2.83 -4.74
CA ARG A 103 -3.04 3.51 -4.50
C ARG A 103 -4.17 2.87 -5.29
N PHE A 104 -5.30 2.70 -4.62
CA PHE A 104 -6.56 2.22 -5.21
C PHE A 104 -7.64 3.27 -5.03
N VAL A 105 -8.40 3.52 -6.10
CA VAL A 105 -9.65 4.27 -6.01
C VAL A 105 -10.77 3.27 -5.81
N LEU A 106 -11.54 3.48 -4.75
CA LEU A 106 -12.67 2.65 -4.36
C LEU A 106 -13.96 3.43 -4.54
N ARG A 107 -15.06 2.73 -4.82
CA ARG A 107 -16.40 3.30 -4.78
C ARG A 107 -17.39 2.38 -4.07
N ARG A 108 -18.50 2.93 -3.59
CA ARG A 108 -19.70 2.16 -3.22
C ARG A 108 -20.95 3.01 -3.40
N PRO A 109 -22.16 2.40 -3.42
CA PRO A 109 -23.40 3.18 -3.44
C PRO A 109 -23.46 4.11 -2.22
N ALA A 110 -23.79 5.38 -2.43
CA ALA A 110 -24.02 6.32 -1.33
C ALA A 110 -25.29 5.90 -0.57
N GLY A 111 -25.20 5.92 0.77
CA GLY A 111 -26.30 5.64 1.68
C GLY A 111 -27.26 6.82 1.86
#